data_AF-A0A973FHN2-F1
#
_entry.id   AF-A0A973FHN2-F1
#
_cell.length_a   1.000
_cell.length_b   1.000
_cell.length_c   1.000
_cell.angle_alpha   90.00
_cell.angle_beta   90.00
_cell.angle_gamma   90.00
#
_symmetry.space_group_name_H-M   'P 1'
#
loop_
_entity.id
_entity.type
_entity.pdbx_description
1 polymer ?
#
loop_
_entity_poly.entity_id
_entity_poly.type
_entity_poly.pdbx_seq_one_letter_code
_entity_poly.pdbx_strand_id
1 'polypeptide(L)'
;MKNFWKHILVFAIAMMITSAPMLLDFFHWNPQHYASRTKEISILNPETNQGHLLPLLAKTFGLSLAKYNFWGDQNIRHNYPPYPLLNPITGIAFLFGLIYVFVNFFRLLWNRFRKGVRDKKLDVYVLILVWFFALLIPEFLASEGNPHALRAIGTLPVVMLIAVLPFLWIIKKFDSFGRAFKVFLVSFFIFAFGFIAISDTVKYFVFFASSPAQHAGFQGNLKEISNYLRSLPTTTKKIIITGSMERLTIKYLNPTLPNTDYLYPGQATSISLSNPQDAVLIFSNPDWEAINATRDLFPDINFEQHRNQFEDVFYVLKY
;
A
#
# COMPACT_ATOMS: atom_id res chain seq x y z
N MET A 1 12.60 30.05 19.68
CA MET A 1 11.12 30.10 19.54
C MET A 1 10.57 31.51 19.31
N LYS A 2 11.04 32.56 20.00
CA LYS A 2 10.57 33.96 19.80
C LYS A 2 10.62 34.50 18.36
N ASN A 3 11.46 33.94 17.47
CA ASN A 3 11.57 34.42 16.08
C ASN A 3 10.69 33.66 15.06
N PHE A 4 10.11 32.51 15.43
CA PHE A 4 9.37 31.66 14.48
C PHE A 4 7.88 31.55 14.79
N TRP A 5 7.38 32.20 15.85
CA TRP A 5 5.99 32.09 16.27
C TRP A 5 4.99 32.47 15.17
N LYS A 6 5.31 33.48 14.35
CA LYS A 6 4.48 33.88 13.19
C LYS A 6 4.36 32.74 12.17
N HIS A 7 5.49 32.09 11.84
CA HIS A 7 5.50 30.96 10.91
C HIS A 7 4.75 29.75 11.48
N ILE A 8 4.94 29.47 12.77
CA ILE A 8 4.21 28.40 13.47
C ILE A 8 2.71 28.69 13.49
N LEU A 9 2.31 29.94 13.74
CA LEU A 9 0.92 30.36 13.75
C LEU A 9 0.29 30.23 12.37
N VAL A 10 0.96 30.72 11.32
CA VAL A 10 0.50 30.57 9.93
C VAL A 10 0.36 29.09 9.57
N PHE A 11 1.35 28.26 9.92
CA PHE A 11 1.27 26.82 9.71
C PHE A 11 0.10 26.19 10.46
N ALA A 12 -0.10 26.52 11.73
CA ALA A 12 -1.18 25.97 12.55
C ALA A 12 -2.56 26.39 12.02
N ILE A 13 -2.73 27.65 11.60
CA ILE A 13 -3.98 28.13 11.00
C ILE A 13 -4.23 27.43 9.67
N ALA A 14 -3.23 27.34 8.79
CA ALA A 14 -3.37 26.65 7.50
C ALA A 14 -3.69 25.17 7.69
N MET A 15 -3.05 24.50 8.65
CA MET A 15 -3.35 23.13 9.04
C MET A 15 -4.80 22.98 9.50
N MET A 16 -5.27 23.87 10.39
CA MET A 16 -6.66 23.83 10.88
C MET A 16 -7.67 24.08 9.76
N ILE A 17 -7.46 25.09 8.90
CA ILE A 17 -8.34 25.37 7.77
C ILE A 17 -8.41 24.16 6.82
N THR A 18 -7.26 23.57 6.49
CA THR A 18 -7.17 22.44 5.56
C THR A 18 -7.82 21.18 6.14
N SER A 19 -7.66 20.94 7.44
CA SER A 19 -8.24 19.78 8.12
C SER A 19 -9.68 19.98 8.61
N ALA A 20 -10.20 21.21 8.61
CA ALA A 20 -11.51 21.54 9.16
C ALA A 20 -12.67 20.70 8.59
N PRO A 21 -12.79 20.46 7.26
CA PRO A 21 -13.90 19.67 6.75
C PRO A 21 -13.92 18.25 7.31
N MET A 22 -12.74 17.61 7.38
CA MET A 22 -12.57 16.28 7.94
C MET A 22 -12.84 16.25 9.44
N LEU A 23 -12.31 17.23 10.19
CA LEU A 23 -12.52 17.31 11.64
C LEU A 23 -14.00 17.55 11.98
N LEU A 24 -14.70 18.38 11.20
CA LEU A 24 -16.12 18.61 11.40
C LEU A 24 -16.96 17.36 11.10
N ASP A 25 -16.61 16.57 10.07
CA ASP A 25 -17.25 15.27 9.85
C ASP A 25 -17.04 14.33 11.04
N PHE A 26 -15.79 14.20 11.50
CA PHE A 26 -15.41 13.26 12.56
C PHE A 26 -15.91 13.64 13.96
N PHE A 27 -16.14 14.92 14.25
CA PHE A 27 -16.51 15.35 15.60
C PHE A 27 -17.91 15.96 15.70
N HIS A 28 -18.55 16.32 14.57
CA HIS A 28 -19.86 16.95 14.58
C HIS A 28 -20.93 16.16 13.83
N TRP A 29 -20.71 15.86 12.54
CA TRP A 29 -21.77 15.26 11.70
C TRP A 29 -21.82 13.73 11.81
N ASN A 30 -20.67 13.07 11.79
CA ASN A 30 -20.56 11.61 11.77
C ASN A 30 -19.46 11.09 12.73
N PRO A 31 -19.64 11.20 14.05
CA PRO A 31 -18.65 10.72 15.03
C PRO A 31 -18.25 9.25 14.88
N GLN A 32 -19.13 8.43 14.31
CA GLN A 32 -18.89 7.03 14.00
C GLN A 32 -17.75 6.82 12.99
N HIS A 33 -17.51 7.77 12.07
CA HIS A 33 -16.46 7.66 11.05
C HIS A 33 -15.06 7.74 11.64
N TYR A 34 -14.89 8.42 12.78
CA TYR A 34 -13.58 8.63 13.39
C TYR A 34 -12.93 7.33 13.90
N ALA A 35 -13.73 6.45 14.52
CA ALA A 35 -13.21 5.33 15.29
C ALA A 35 -13.60 3.95 14.77
N SER A 36 -14.45 3.85 13.74
CA SER A 36 -14.98 2.57 13.25
C SER A 36 -13.86 1.59 12.90
N ARG A 37 -12.91 1.97 12.04
CA ARG A 37 -11.82 1.09 11.64
C ARG A 37 -10.64 1.08 12.62
N THR A 38 -10.37 2.20 13.28
CA THR A 38 -9.24 2.33 14.21
C THR A 38 -9.39 1.43 15.43
N LYS A 39 -10.62 1.25 15.94
CA LYS A 39 -10.89 0.34 17.07
C LYS A 39 -10.64 -1.12 16.72
N GLU A 40 -11.02 -1.54 15.51
CA GLU A 40 -10.91 -2.95 15.08
C GLU A 40 -9.46 -3.40 14.91
N ILE A 41 -8.59 -2.52 14.43
CA ILE A 41 -7.21 -2.88 14.08
C ILE A 41 -6.19 -2.52 15.16
N SER A 42 -6.56 -1.72 16.18
CA SER A 42 -5.60 -1.26 17.18
C SER A 42 -5.09 -2.41 18.05
N ILE A 43 -3.77 -2.47 18.27
CA ILE A 43 -3.17 -3.40 19.24
C ILE A 43 -3.67 -3.14 20.68
N LEU A 44 -4.22 -1.95 20.95
CA LEU A 44 -4.74 -1.58 22.27
C LEU A 44 -6.13 -2.18 22.52
N ASN A 45 -6.82 -2.66 21.47
CA ASN A 45 -8.10 -3.32 21.62
C ASN A 45 -7.93 -4.71 22.28
N PRO A 46 -8.60 -5.00 23.42
CA PRO A 46 -8.57 -6.30 24.08
C PRO A 46 -8.97 -7.48 23.18
N GLU A 47 -9.91 -7.27 22.26
CA GLU A 47 -10.35 -8.32 21.32
C GLU A 47 -9.22 -8.73 20.36
N THR A 48 -8.38 -7.76 20.00
CA THR A 48 -7.27 -7.93 19.07
C THR A 48 -6.01 -8.47 19.75
N ASN A 49 -5.72 -8.01 20.96
CA ASN A 49 -4.51 -8.42 21.68
C ASN A 49 -4.68 -9.67 22.53
N GLN A 50 -5.91 -10.07 22.87
CA GLN A 50 -6.23 -11.26 23.66
C GLN A 50 -5.47 -11.30 25.01
N GLY A 51 -5.15 -10.15 25.59
CA GLY A 51 -4.35 -10.03 26.82
C GLY A 51 -2.83 -10.02 26.63
N HIS A 52 -2.33 -10.14 25.40
CA HIS A 52 -0.90 -10.22 25.06
C HIS A 52 -0.37 -8.95 24.37
N LEU A 53 -0.58 -7.78 24.99
CA LEU A 53 -0.19 -6.48 24.40
C LEU A 53 1.33 -6.36 24.13
N LEU A 54 2.18 -6.68 25.10
CA LEU A 54 3.63 -6.51 24.95
C LEU A 54 4.23 -7.42 23.86
N PRO A 55 3.90 -8.73 23.81
CA PRO A 55 4.33 -9.59 22.70
C PRO A 55 3.83 -9.09 21.34
N LEU A 56 2.58 -8.63 21.26
CA LEU A 56 2.01 -8.12 20.02
C LEU A 56 2.71 -6.83 19.56
N LEU A 57 2.97 -5.89 20.47
CA LEU A 57 3.72 -4.67 20.20
C LEU A 57 5.15 -4.99 19.74
N ALA A 58 5.85 -5.89 20.42
CA ALA A 58 7.20 -6.30 20.05
C ALA A 58 7.24 -6.95 18.65
N LYS A 59 6.26 -7.81 18.35
CA LYS A 59 6.11 -8.46 17.04
C LYS A 59 5.86 -7.43 15.93
N THR A 60 4.85 -6.58 16.10
CA THR A 60 4.46 -5.57 15.10
C THR A 60 5.58 -4.56 14.88
N PHE A 61 6.16 -4.02 15.95
CA PHE A 61 7.31 -3.11 15.87
C PHE A 61 8.54 -3.77 15.20
N GLY A 62 8.84 -5.03 15.56
CA GLY A 62 9.91 -5.80 14.94
C GLY A 62 9.71 -5.98 13.45
N LEU A 63 8.50 -6.34 13.01
CA LEU A 63 8.15 -6.44 11.59
C LEU A 63 8.24 -5.08 10.88
N SER A 64 7.78 -4.01 11.52
CA SER A 64 7.85 -2.64 10.98
C SER A 64 9.30 -2.17 10.73
N LEU A 65 10.27 -2.69 11.48
CA LEU A 65 11.70 -2.44 11.23
C LEU A 65 12.30 -3.45 10.24
N ALA A 66 11.95 -4.73 10.35
CA ALA A 66 12.47 -5.79 9.50
C ALA A 66 12.09 -5.58 8.01
N LYS A 67 10.99 -4.89 7.73
CA LYS A 67 10.48 -4.70 6.37
C LYS A 67 11.41 -4.02 5.39
N TYR A 68 12.30 -3.17 5.89
CA TYR A 68 13.23 -2.45 5.02
C TYR A 68 14.30 -3.39 4.43
N ASN A 69 14.70 -4.44 5.15
CA ASN A 69 15.89 -5.23 4.81
C ASN A 69 15.69 -6.74 4.74
N PHE A 70 14.71 -7.29 5.46
CA PHE A 70 14.61 -8.73 5.70
C PHE A 70 13.26 -9.32 5.28
N TRP A 71 12.14 -8.71 5.66
CA TRP A 71 10.81 -9.27 5.43
C TRP A 71 9.79 -8.19 5.07
N GLY A 72 9.56 -7.96 3.77
CA GLY A 72 8.72 -6.86 3.30
C GLY A 72 7.22 -7.05 3.53
N ASP A 73 6.44 -6.03 3.13
CA ASP A 73 4.96 -6.11 3.14
C ASP A 73 4.51 -7.26 2.23
N GLN A 74 3.64 -8.11 2.77
CA GLN A 74 3.14 -9.31 2.07
C GLN A 74 1.88 -9.01 1.26
N ASN A 75 1.34 -7.80 1.34
CA ASN A 75 0.25 -7.36 0.49
C ASN A 75 0.80 -6.95 -0.88
N ILE A 76 0.40 -7.71 -1.91
CA ILE A 76 0.78 -7.47 -3.31
C ILE A 76 0.39 -6.06 -3.81
N ARG A 77 -0.58 -5.39 -3.18
CA ARG A 77 -0.94 -4.01 -3.53
C ARG A 77 0.08 -2.97 -3.10
N HIS A 78 0.92 -3.29 -2.12
CA HIS A 78 1.85 -2.32 -1.53
C HIS A 78 3.32 -2.67 -1.80
N ASN A 79 3.61 -3.94 -2.05
CA ASN A 79 4.95 -4.44 -2.30
C ASN A 79 4.88 -5.73 -3.13
N TYR A 80 5.98 -6.17 -3.71
CA TYR A 80 6.08 -7.49 -4.34
C TYR A 80 6.63 -8.51 -3.31
N PRO A 81 5.78 -9.37 -2.71
CA PRO A 81 6.20 -10.30 -1.67
C PRO A 81 7.08 -11.43 -2.23
N PRO A 82 7.96 -12.04 -1.42
CA PRO A 82 8.24 -11.73 0.00
C PRO A 82 9.36 -10.67 0.17
N TYR A 83 9.73 -9.97 -0.90
CA TYR A 83 10.95 -9.16 -0.92
C TYR A 83 10.88 -7.96 0.03
N PRO A 84 12.00 -7.56 0.65
CA PRO A 84 12.08 -6.33 1.42
C PRO A 84 11.74 -5.08 0.59
N LEU A 85 11.37 -4.00 1.28
CA LEU A 85 11.04 -2.71 0.65
C LEU A 85 12.26 -2.10 -0.04
N LEU A 86 13.44 -2.17 0.59
CA LEU A 86 14.67 -1.66 0.00
C LEU A 86 15.37 -2.79 -0.73
N ASN A 87 15.89 -2.49 -1.93
CA ASN A 87 16.82 -3.40 -2.59
C ASN A 87 18.07 -3.63 -1.72
N PRO A 88 18.81 -4.74 -1.90
CA PRO A 88 19.91 -5.09 -1.00
C PRO A 88 20.97 -3.99 -0.82
N ILE A 89 21.31 -3.26 -1.89
CA ILE A 89 22.32 -2.19 -1.84
C ILE A 89 21.80 -1.01 -0.99
N THR A 90 20.59 -0.55 -1.28
CA THR A 90 19.95 0.55 -0.55
C THR A 90 19.66 0.16 0.89
N GLY A 91 19.28 -1.09 1.13
CA GLY A 91 19.06 -1.65 2.46
C GLY A 91 20.34 -1.67 3.28
N ILE A 92 21.46 -2.13 2.73
CA ILE A 92 22.75 -2.11 3.44
C ILE A 92 23.16 -0.67 3.76
N ALA A 93 23.03 0.23 2.80
CA ALA A 93 23.34 1.64 3.02
C ALA A 93 22.43 2.29 4.08
N PHE A 94 21.14 1.94 4.08
CA PHE A 94 20.20 2.35 5.12
C PHE A 94 20.63 1.86 6.51
N LEU A 95 21.03 0.60 6.66
CA LEU A 95 21.51 0.06 7.94
C LEU A 95 22.76 0.81 8.45
N PHE A 96 23.76 1.02 7.58
CA PHE A 96 24.96 1.79 7.95
C PHE A 96 24.63 3.25 8.28
N GLY A 97 23.75 3.88 7.50
CA GLY A 97 23.27 5.23 7.76
C GLY A 97 22.54 5.32 9.10
N LEU A 98 21.70 4.35 9.42
CA LEU A 98 20.91 4.30 10.65
C LEU A 98 21.84 4.15 11.87
N ILE A 99 22.80 3.21 11.81
CA ILE A 99 23.84 3.04 12.82
C ILE A 99 24.62 4.35 13.01
N TYR A 100 25.01 5.01 11.91
CA TYR A 100 25.70 6.29 11.98
C TYR A 100 24.88 7.37 12.67
N VAL A 101 23.59 7.52 12.35
CA VAL A 101 22.68 8.49 13.00
C VAL A 101 22.57 8.20 14.49
N PHE A 102 22.35 6.94 14.88
CA PHE A 102 22.24 6.55 16.29
C PHE A 102 23.52 6.81 17.08
N VAL A 103 24.68 6.39 16.56
CA VAL A 103 25.97 6.58 17.24
C VAL A 103 26.25 8.06 17.46
N ASN A 104 26.03 8.90 16.46
CA ASN A 104 26.25 10.35 16.60
C ASN A 104 25.21 11.01 17.50
N PHE A 105 23.95 10.57 17.46
CA PHE A 105 22.91 11.02 18.38
C PHE A 105 23.33 10.78 19.84
N PHE A 106 23.65 9.54 20.21
CA PHE A 106 24.03 9.20 21.59
C PHE A 106 25.33 9.88 22.02
N ARG A 107 26.32 9.98 21.12
CA ARG A 107 27.59 10.69 21.40
C ARG A 107 27.36 12.17 21.70
N LEU A 108 26.55 12.85 20.89
CA LEU A 108 26.26 14.28 21.08
C LEU A 108 25.34 14.51 22.27
N LEU A 109 24.38 13.61 22.52
CA LEU A 109 23.52 13.65 23.69
C LEU A 109 24.33 13.52 24.98
N TRP A 110 25.27 12.57 25.03
CA TRP A 110 26.20 12.40 26.13
C TRP A 110 27.05 13.65 26.37
N ASN A 111 27.61 14.23 25.31
CA ASN A 111 28.39 15.47 25.41
C ASN A 111 27.55 16.65 25.91
N ARG A 112 26.28 16.73 25.54
CA ARG A 112 25.36 17.77 26.03
C ARG A 112 25.13 17.63 27.53
N PHE A 113 24.87 16.42 28.03
CA PHE A 113 24.63 16.19 29.46
C PHE A 113 25.91 16.30 30.30
N ARG A 114 27.04 15.76 29.84
CA ARG A 114 28.28 15.75 30.63
C ARG A 114 29.13 17.00 30.50
N LYS A 115 29.14 17.64 29.33
CA LYS A 115 30.06 18.75 29.01
C LYS A 115 29.33 20.06 28.71
N GLY A 116 27.99 20.08 28.71
CA GLY A 116 27.20 21.28 28.41
C GLY A 116 27.31 21.78 26.96
N VAL A 117 27.94 21.01 26.07
CA VAL A 117 28.19 21.43 24.68
C VAL A 117 26.89 21.39 23.88
N ARG A 118 26.52 22.52 23.27
CA ARG A 118 25.36 22.64 22.37
C ARG A 118 25.80 22.59 20.92
N ASP A 119 25.70 21.40 20.31
CA ASP A 119 25.93 21.21 18.88
C ASP A 119 24.57 21.16 18.14
N LYS A 120 24.40 22.01 17.12
CA LYS A 120 23.21 22.05 16.26
C LYS A 120 22.98 20.73 15.51
N LYS A 121 24.03 19.91 15.31
CA LYS A 121 23.90 18.59 14.67
C LYS A 121 23.02 17.64 15.47
N LEU A 122 22.95 17.79 16.80
CA LEU A 122 22.06 16.99 17.63
C LEU A 122 20.60 17.19 17.22
N ASP A 123 20.20 18.44 16.93
CA ASP A 123 18.83 18.77 16.53
C ASP A 123 18.46 18.09 15.20
N VAL A 124 19.41 17.98 14.27
CA VAL A 124 19.23 17.27 12.99
C VAL A 124 19.04 15.77 13.20
N TYR A 125 19.87 15.14 14.03
CA TYR A 125 19.72 13.70 14.33
C TYR A 125 18.43 13.40 15.10
N VAL A 126 18.04 14.29 16.03
CA VAL A 126 16.73 14.20 16.71
C VAL A 126 15.61 14.26 15.69
N LEU A 127 15.64 15.23 14.76
CA LEU A 127 14.62 15.35 13.72
C LEU A 127 14.52 14.08 12.87
N ILE A 128 15.66 13.54 12.41
CA ILE A 128 15.69 12.31 11.58
C ILE A 128 15.10 11.12 12.35
N LEU A 129 15.50 10.92 13.60
CA LEU A 129 15.01 9.80 14.41
C LEU A 129 13.52 9.97 14.78
N VAL A 130 13.11 11.16 15.21
CA VAL A 130 11.71 11.45 15.53
C VAL A 130 10.85 11.30 14.29
N TRP A 131 11.28 11.81 13.13
CA TRP A 131 10.56 11.62 11.86
C TRP A 131 10.40 10.12 11.55
N PHE A 132 11.50 9.36 11.56
CA PHE A 132 11.46 7.94 11.26
C PHE A 132 10.54 7.16 12.20
N PHE A 133 10.67 7.34 13.52
CA PHE A 133 9.87 6.57 14.48
C PHE A 133 8.43 7.08 14.61
N ALA A 134 8.20 8.39 14.55
CA ALA A 134 6.84 8.94 14.65
C ALA A 134 5.97 8.51 13.48
N LEU A 135 6.52 8.48 12.26
CA LEU A 135 5.78 8.02 11.08
C LEU A 135 5.75 6.50 10.92
N LEU A 136 6.40 5.76 11.82
CA LEU A 136 6.24 4.31 11.97
C LEU A 136 5.07 3.94 12.90
N ILE A 137 4.63 4.87 13.77
CA ILE A 137 3.57 4.65 14.77
C ILE A 137 2.28 4.07 14.18
N PRO A 138 1.73 4.60 13.07
CA PRO A 138 0.45 4.10 12.53
C PRO A 138 0.51 2.63 12.10
N GLU A 139 1.69 2.13 11.74
CA GLU A 139 1.89 0.75 11.32
C GLU A 139 1.95 -0.19 12.53
N PHE A 140 2.88 0.03 13.46
CA PHE A 140 3.08 -0.92 14.57
C PHE A 140 1.97 -0.87 15.62
N LEU A 141 1.17 0.20 15.67
CA LEU A 141 -0.02 0.26 16.53
C LEU A 141 -1.25 -0.45 15.93
N ALA A 142 -1.18 -0.87 14.66
CA ALA A 142 -2.18 -1.72 14.06
C ALA A 142 -1.73 -3.19 14.16
N SER A 143 -2.64 -4.13 14.33
CA SER A 143 -2.36 -5.57 14.42
C SER A 143 -2.43 -6.27 13.06
N GLU A 144 -3.33 -5.79 12.18
CA GLU A 144 -3.69 -6.41 10.91
C GLU A 144 -2.65 -6.12 9.82
N GLY A 145 -2.23 -7.15 9.06
CA GLY A 145 -1.50 -6.95 7.82
C GLY A 145 -0.08 -6.37 7.96
N ASN A 146 0.58 -6.59 9.10
CA ASN A 146 1.98 -6.19 9.29
C ASN A 146 2.97 -7.22 8.71
N PRO A 147 4.11 -6.78 8.18
CA PRO A 147 4.50 -5.38 7.98
C PRO A 147 3.70 -4.69 6.88
N HIS A 148 3.48 -3.38 7.00
CA HIS A 148 2.56 -2.63 6.12
C HIS A 148 3.21 -1.36 5.57
N ALA A 149 3.60 -1.39 4.30
CA ALA A 149 4.34 -0.30 3.65
C ALA A 149 3.51 0.99 3.55
N LEU A 150 2.22 0.89 3.17
CA LEU A 150 1.35 2.06 3.01
C LEU A 150 1.12 2.82 4.33
N ARG A 151 0.98 2.13 5.48
CA ARG A 151 0.82 2.78 6.79
C ARG A 151 2.09 3.51 7.25
N ALA A 152 3.24 3.05 6.79
CA ALA A 152 4.54 3.67 7.04
C ALA A 152 5.02 4.53 5.85
N ILE A 153 4.17 4.91 4.89
CA ILE A 153 4.60 5.64 3.69
C ILE A 153 5.32 6.96 4.02
N GLY A 154 4.98 7.57 5.15
CA GLY A 154 5.63 8.78 5.65
C GLY A 154 7.11 8.62 5.99
N THR A 155 7.59 7.38 6.23
CA THR A 155 9.01 7.12 6.51
C THR A 155 9.88 7.13 5.24
N LEU A 156 9.27 7.06 4.05
CA LEU A 156 10.00 6.95 2.78
C LEU A 156 11.08 8.04 2.61
N PRO A 157 10.82 9.34 2.82
CA PRO A 157 11.84 10.37 2.61
C PRO A 157 12.99 10.24 3.60
N VAL A 158 12.70 9.99 4.87
CA VAL A 158 13.74 9.88 5.91
C VAL A 158 14.58 8.62 5.75
N VAL A 159 13.99 7.52 5.29
CA VAL A 159 14.73 6.29 4.95
C VAL A 159 15.75 6.57 3.85
N MET A 160 15.37 7.31 2.80
CA MET A 160 16.31 7.68 1.72
C MET A 160 17.39 8.66 2.20
N LEU A 161 17.03 9.63 3.06
CA LEU A 161 18.01 10.53 3.69
C LEU A 161 19.02 9.77 4.54
N ILE A 162 18.59 8.73 5.25
CA ILE A 162 19.48 7.87 6.04
C ILE A 162 20.36 7.02 5.10
N ALA A 163 19.76 6.41 4.07
CA ALA A 163 20.45 5.55 3.12
C ALA A 163 21.55 6.26 2.31
N VAL A 164 21.43 7.57 2.08
CA VAL A 164 22.45 8.33 1.33
C VAL A 164 23.69 8.67 2.18
N LEU A 165 23.60 8.64 3.52
CA LEU A 165 24.69 9.09 4.40
C LEU A 165 26.03 8.37 4.18
N PRO A 166 26.08 7.03 4.02
CA PRO A 166 27.34 6.34 3.73
C PRO A 166 27.97 6.79 2.41
N PHE A 167 27.15 7.01 1.38
CA PHE A 167 27.62 7.51 0.08
C PHE A 167 28.22 8.91 0.21
N LEU A 168 27.54 9.82 0.92
CA LEU A 168 28.04 11.18 1.17
C LEU A 168 29.35 11.16 1.96
N TRP A 169 29.50 10.25 2.92
CA TRP A 169 30.75 10.09 3.65
C TRP A 169 31.91 9.65 2.74
N ILE A 170 31.66 8.68 1.86
CA ILE A 170 32.65 8.21 0.88
C ILE A 170 33.04 9.36 -0.07
N ILE A 171 32.05 10.08 -0.63
CA ILE A 171 32.27 11.20 -1.54
C ILE A 171 33.11 12.30 -0.87
N LYS A 172 32.79 12.66 0.38
CA LYS A 172 33.54 13.66 1.13
C LYS A 172 35.00 13.26 1.39
N LYS A 173 35.27 11.96 1.47
CA LYS A 173 36.62 11.40 1.67
C LYS A 173 37.31 11.00 0.37
N PHE A 174 36.66 11.20 -0.77
CA PHE A 174 37.13 10.69 -2.06
C PHE A 174 38.56 11.13 -2.37
N ASP A 175 38.88 12.40 -2.19
CA ASP A 175 40.20 12.94 -2.51
C ASP A 175 41.33 12.40 -1.61
N SER A 176 41.00 11.97 -0.40
CA SER A 176 41.95 11.38 0.54
C SER A 176 42.35 9.94 0.20
N PHE A 177 41.70 9.32 -0.77
CA PHE A 177 41.99 7.94 -1.17
C PHE A 177 43.03 7.84 -2.29
N GLY A 178 43.79 6.74 -2.30
CA GLY A 178 44.72 6.42 -3.38
C GLY A 178 44.03 6.15 -4.72
N ARG A 179 44.77 6.30 -5.83
CA ARG A 179 44.23 6.17 -7.20
C ARG A 179 43.51 4.85 -7.45
N ALA A 180 44.07 3.72 -7.01
CA ALA A 180 43.45 2.40 -7.17
C ALA A 180 42.09 2.30 -6.46
N PHE A 181 41.98 2.81 -5.24
CA PHE A 181 40.72 2.81 -4.49
C PHE A 181 39.69 3.76 -5.09
N LYS A 182 40.11 4.91 -5.63
CA LYS A 182 39.21 5.82 -6.38
C LYS A 182 38.58 5.12 -7.59
N VAL A 183 39.37 4.40 -8.38
CA VAL A 183 38.87 3.63 -9.52
C VAL A 183 37.89 2.56 -9.06
N PHE A 184 38.23 1.81 -8.00
CA PHE A 184 37.32 0.83 -7.40
C PHE A 184 35.99 1.46 -6.96
N LEU A 185 36.02 2.60 -6.24
CA LEU A 185 34.81 3.28 -5.78
C LEU A 185 33.92 3.77 -6.91
N VAL A 186 34.52 4.34 -7.96
CA VAL A 186 33.76 4.79 -9.14
C VAL A 186 33.11 3.59 -9.84
N SER A 187 33.86 2.52 -10.07
CA SER A 187 33.34 1.28 -10.65
C SER A 187 32.23 0.66 -9.78
N PHE A 188 32.41 0.65 -8.46
CA PHE A 188 31.43 0.17 -7.51
C PHE A 188 30.15 1.02 -7.55
N PHE A 189 30.25 2.34 -7.62
CA PHE A 189 29.06 3.20 -7.73
C PHE A 189 28.34 3.03 -9.06
N ILE A 190 29.06 2.95 -10.17
CA ILE A 190 28.46 2.67 -11.48
C ILE A 190 27.71 1.34 -11.43
N PHE A 191 28.34 0.28 -10.89
CA PHE A 191 27.69 -1.01 -10.72
C PHE A 191 26.48 -0.93 -9.78
N ALA A 192 26.61 -0.29 -8.62
CA ALA A 192 25.56 -0.21 -7.61
C ALA A 192 24.33 0.53 -8.13
N PHE A 193 24.52 1.71 -8.74
CA PHE A 193 23.42 2.48 -9.32
C PHE A 193 22.83 1.79 -10.55
N GLY A 194 23.67 1.18 -11.39
CA GLY A 194 23.22 0.38 -12.53
C GLY A 194 22.38 -0.82 -12.08
N PHE A 195 22.83 -1.54 -11.05
CA PHE A 195 22.10 -2.65 -10.45
C PHE A 195 20.75 -2.19 -9.90
N ILE A 196 20.71 -1.13 -9.09
CA ILE A 196 19.46 -0.58 -8.54
C ILE A 196 18.48 -0.22 -9.66
N ALA A 197 18.95 0.51 -10.68
CA ALA A 197 18.11 0.95 -11.79
C ALA A 197 17.53 -0.23 -12.56
N ILE A 198 18.35 -1.25 -12.86
CA ILE A 198 17.90 -2.43 -13.60
C ILE A 198 17.01 -3.32 -12.73
N SER A 199 17.43 -3.65 -11.50
CA SER A 199 16.73 -4.59 -10.63
C SER A 199 15.33 -4.10 -10.29
N ASP A 200 15.19 -2.83 -9.91
CA ASP A 200 13.92 -2.30 -9.46
C ASP A 200 12.96 -2.08 -10.64
N THR A 201 13.49 -1.67 -11.80
CA THR A 201 12.71 -1.55 -13.05
C THR A 201 12.19 -2.91 -13.51
N VAL A 202 13.06 -3.94 -13.55
CA VAL A 202 12.65 -5.29 -13.96
C VAL A 202 11.67 -5.90 -12.94
N LYS A 203 11.92 -5.71 -11.63
CA LYS A 203 11.00 -6.16 -10.58
C LYS A 203 9.61 -5.56 -10.75
N TYR A 204 9.51 -4.26 -11.03
CA TYR A 204 8.23 -3.56 -11.13
C TYR A 204 7.53 -3.74 -12.49
N PHE A 205 8.23 -3.51 -13.59
CA PHE A 205 7.62 -3.48 -14.93
C PHE A 205 7.55 -4.83 -15.62
N VAL A 206 8.29 -5.83 -15.15
CA VAL A 206 8.24 -7.20 -15.71
C VAL A 206 7.58 -8.13 -14.71
N PHE A 207 8.24 -8.44 -13.59
CA PHE A 207 7.75 -9.47 -12.66
C PHE A 207 6.44 -9.10 -11.96
N PHE A 208 6.36 -7.89 -11.42
CA PHE A 208 5.14 -7.43 -10.76
C PHE A 208 4.00 -7.23 -11.76
N ALA A 209 4.28 -6.64 -12.92
CA ALA A 209 3.29 -6.41 -13.97
C ALA A 209 2.73 -7.69 -14.60
N SER A 210 3.53 -8.78 -14.67
CA SER A 210 3.08 -10.06 -15.22
C SER A 210 2.49 -11.01 -14.17
N SER A 211 2.38 -10.60 -12.91
CA SER A 211 2.01 -11.50 -11.81
C SER A 211 0.48 -11.68 -11.74
N PRO A 212 -0.04 -12.94 -11.81
CA PRO A 212 -1.46 -13.21 -11.58
C PRO A 212 -1.94 -12.75 -10.20
N ALA A 213 -1.09 -12.86 -9.18
CA ALA A 213 -1.40 -12.41 -7.82
C ALA A 213 -1.60 -10.88 -7.75
N GLN A 214 -0.86 -10.11 -8.55
CA GLN A 214 -1.03 -8.66 -8.65
C GLN A 214 -2.37 -8.34 -9.30
N HIS A 215 -2.69 -9.01 -10.40
CA HIS A 215 -3.96 -8.85 -11.10
C HIS A 215 -5.15 -9.14 -10.18
N ALA A 216 -5.11 -10.27 -9.47
CA ALA A 216 -6.11 -10.61 -8.46
C ALA A 216 -6.17 -9.57 -7.33
N GLY A 217 -5.02 -9.10 -6.84
CA GLY A 217 -4.93 -8.10 -5.78
C GLY A 217 -5.54 -6.74 -6.12
N PHE A 218 -5.58 -6.38 -7.41
CA PHE A 218 -6.20 -5.17 -7.96
C PHE A 218 -7.52 -5.44 -8.70
N GLN A 219 -8.07 -6.66 -8.60
CA GLN A 219 -9.31 -7.07 -9.27
C GLN A 219 -9.29 -6.82 -10.79
N GLY A 220 -8.24 -7.30 -11.46
CA GLY A 220 -8.05 -7.18 -12.92
C GLY A 220 -9.23 -7.72 -13.74
N ASN A 221 -9.90 -8.76 -13.23
CA ASN A 221 -11.14 -9.31 -13.79
C ASN A 221 -12.24 -8.27 -14.04
N LEU A 222 -12.34 -7.21 -13.24
CA LEU A 222 -13.36 -6.16 -13.43
C LEU A 222 -13.14 -5.35 -14.71
N LYS A 223 -11.88 -5.17 -15.13
CA LYS A 223 -11.54 -4.57 -16.42
C LYS A 223 -11.96 -5.50 -17.57
N GLU A 224 -11.72 -6.80 -17.44
CA GLU A 224 -12.11 -7.79 -18.46
C GLU A 224 -13.63 -7.91 -18.60
N ILE A 225 -14.36 -7.94 -17.48
CA ILE A 225 -15.83 -7.83 -17.48
C ILE A 225 -16.26 -6.55 -18.20
N SER A 226 -15.61 -5.43 -17.92
CA SER A 226 -15.93 -4.14 -18.56
C SER A 226 -15.67 -4.16 -20.07
N ASN A 227 -14.60 -4.81 -20.53
CA ASN A 227 -14.31 -4.99 -21.95
C ASN A 227 -15.35 -5.90 -22.62
N TYR A 228 -15.68 -7.02 -21.99
CA TYR A 228 -16.69 -7.96 -22.45
C TYR A 228 -18.07 -7.31 -22.58
N LEU A 229 -18.47 -6.53 -21.58
CA LEU A 229 -19.72 -5.78 -21.59
C LEU A 229 -19.85 -4.81 -22.79
N ARG A 230 -18.73 -4.25 -23.25
CA ARG A 230 -18.68 -3.36 -24.42
C ARG A 230 -18.69 -4.10 -25.76
N SER A 231 -18.25 -5.36 -25.79
CA SER A 231 -18.30 -6.16 -27.03
C SER A 231 -19.69 -6.73 -27.29
N LEU A 232 -20.57 -6.78 -26.28
CA LEU A 232 -21.96 -7.19 -26.44
C LEU A 232 -22.80 -6.12 -27.17
N PRO A 233 -23.79 -6.52 -28.00
CA PRO A 233 -24.71 -5.60 -28.64
C PRO A 233 -25.42 -4.66 -27.66
N THR A 234 -25.75 -3.45 -28.12
CA THR A 234 -26.48 -2.46 -27.30
C THR A 234 -27.89 -2.94 -26.95
N THR A 235 -28.50 -3.78 -27.80
CA THR A 235 -29.82 -4.37 -27.60
C THR A 235 -29.85 -5.47 -26.55
N THR A 236 -28.73 -6.15 -26.30
CA THR A 236 -28.63 -7.23 -25.33
C THR A 236 -28.82 -6.72 -23.90
N LYS A 237 -29.69 -7.38 -23.14
CA LYS A 237 -29.90 -7.10 -21.72
C LYS A 237 -28.74 -7.66 -20.91
N LYS A 238 -28.05 -6.80 -20.15
CA LYS A 238 -26.85 -7.14 -19.39
C LYS A 238 -27.20 -7.11 -17.91
N ILE A 239 -27.12 -8.24 -17.22
CA ILE A 239 -27.32 -8.34 -15.77
C ILE A 239 -25.98 -8.66 -15.12
N ILE A 240 -25.48 -7.73 -14.31
CA ILE A 240 -24.17 -7.86 -13.67
C ILE A 240 -24.39 -8.15 -12.18
N ILE A 241 -24.01 -9.35 -11.77
CA ILE A 241 -24.15 -9.84 -10.39
C ILE A 241 -22.79 -9.69 -9.71
N THR A 242 -22.69 -8.72 -8.81
CA THR A 242 -21.39 -8.28 -8.28
C THR A 242 -21.52 -7.61 -6.91
N GLY A 243 -20.41 -7.53 -6.18
CA GLY A 243 -20.34 -6.87 -4.88
C GLY A 243 -20.46 -5.35 -4.96
N SER A 244 -20.62 -4.71 -3.81
CA SER A 244 -20.85 -3.26 -3.73
C SER A 244 -19.68 -2.42 -4.24
N MET A 245 -18.44 -2.85 -3.98
CA MET A 245 -17.23 -2.14 -4.39
C MET A 245 -16.89 -2.42 -5.85
N GLU A 246 -16.98 -3.67 -6.27
CA GLU A 246 -16.71 -4.10 -7.65
C GLU A 246 -17.66 -3.42 -8.66
N ARG A 247 -18.92 -3.25 -8.26
CA ARG A 247 -19.94 -2.50 -9.01
C ARG A 247 -19.47 -1.10 -9.39
N LEU A 248 -18.80 -0.40 -8.47
CA LEU A 248 -18.34 0.97 -8.70
C LEU A 248 -17.30 1.02 -9.81
N THR A 249 -16.36 0.08 -9.82
CA THR A 249 -15.33 -0.03 -10.86
C THR A 249 -15.94 -0.28 -12.24
N ILE A 250 -16.87 -1.23 -12.35
CA ILE A 250 -17.51 -1.56 -13.63
C ILE A 250 -18.34 -0.37 -14.15
N LYS A 251 -19.06 0.35 -13.27
CA LYS A 251 -19.79 1.57 -13.62
C LYS A 251 -18.85 2.69 -14.07
N TYR A 252 -17.75 2.89 -13.36
CA TYR A 252 -16.77 3.91 -13.70
C TYR A 252 -16.15 3.67 -15.07
N LEU A 253 -15.85 2.40 -15.41
CA LEU A 253 -15.30 2.03 -16.72
C LEU A 253 -16.35 2.04 -17.84
N ASN A 254 -17.64 2.05 -17.52
CA ASN A 254 -18.75 1.99 -18.48
C ASN A 254 -19.90 2.94 -18.09
N PRO A 255 -19.68 4.26 -18.12
CA PRO A 255 -20.66 5.23 -17.60
C PRO A 255 -21.96 5.28 -18.40
N THR A 256 -21.93 4.87 -19.68
CA THR A 256 -23.05 5.01 -20.63
C THR A 256 -23.54 3.67 -21.18
N LEU A 257 -23.27 2.55 -20.49
CA LEU A 257 -23.64 1.22 -21.00
C LEU A 257 -25.17 1.05 -21.04
N PRO A 258 -25.79 0.87 -22.22
CA PRO A 258 -27.24 0.71 -22.32
C PRO A 258 -27.68 -0.69 -21.85
N ASN A 259 -28.95 -0.80 -21.45
CA ASN A 259 -29.60 -2.06 -21.07
C ASN A 259 -28.84 -2.84 -19.99
N THR A 260 -28.34 -2.13 -18.98
CA THR A 260 -27.49 -2.71 -17.92
C THR A 260 -28.13 -2.58 -16.55
N ASP A 261 -28.35 -3.72 -15.90
CA ASP A 261 -28.79 -3.80 -14.52
C ASP A 261 -27.70 -4.41 -13.66
N TYR A 262 -27.67 -4.01 -12.39
CA TYR A 262 -26.73 -4.54 -11.41
C TYR A 262 -27.49 -5.12 -10.24
N LEU A 263 -27.13 -6.33 -9.85
CA LEU A 263 -27.72 -7.05 -8.74
C LEU A 263 -26.63 -7.50 -7.77
N TYR A 264 -27.01 -7.64 -6.51
CA TYR A 264 -26.15 -8.30 -5.53
C TYR A 264 -26.29 -9.82 -5.65
N PRO A 265 -25.27 -10.61 -5.28
CA PRO A 265 -25.36 -12.07 -5.35
C PRO A 265 -26.57 -12.66 -4.61
N GLY A 266 -26.91 -12.12 -3.42
CA GLY A 266 -28.11 -12.53 -2.68
C GLY A 266 -29.45 -12.17 -3.33
N GLN A 267 -29.45 -11.42 -4.44
CA GLN A 267 -30.63 -11.09 -5.24
C GLN A 267 -30.74 -11.95 -6.51
N ALA A 268 -29.83 -12.90 -6.73
CA ALA A 268 -29.82 -13.74 -7.92
C ALA A 268 -31.12 -14.53 -8.12
N THR A 269 -31.80 -14.91 -7.03
CA THR A 269 -33.09 -15.62 -7.07
C THR A 269 -34.28 -14.74 -7.48
N SER A 270 -34.11 -13.42 -7.51
CA SER A 270 -35.17 -12.46 -7.86
C SER A 270 -35.14 -12.01 -9.32
N ILE A 271 -34.28 -12.62 -10.13
CA ILE A 271 -34.12 -12.26 -11.55
C ILE A 271 -35.36 -12.68 -12.32
N SER A 272 -36.02 -11.71 -12.96
CA SER A 272 -37.13 -11.95 -13.87
C SER A 272 -36.77 -11.38 -15.25
N LEU A 273 -36.73 -12.24 -16.26
CA LEU A 273 -36.38 -11.90 -17.64
C LEU A 273 -37.57 -12.22 -18.56
N SER A 274 -38.06 -11.21 -19.29
CA SER A 274 -39.16 -11.39 -20.25
C SER A 274 -38.73 -12.20 -21.49
N ASN A 275 -37.48 -12.03 -21.94
CA ASN A 275 -36.87 -12.86 -22.97
C ASN A 275 -35.47 -13.30 -22.52
N PRO A 276 -35.32 -14.50 -21.93
CA PRO A 276 -34.04 -14.99 -21.43
C PRO A 276 -32.97 -15.14 -22.53
N GLN A 277 -33.36 -15.39 -23.79
CA GLN A 277 -32.43 -15.59 -24.89
C GLN A 277 -31.66 -14.32 -25.29
N ASP A 278 -32.22 -13.13 -25.02
CA ASP A 278 -31.59 -11.85 -25.33
C ASP A 278 -30.79 -11.26 -24.14
N ALA A 279 -30.63 -12.05 -23.08
CA ALA A 279 -30.00 -11.63 -21.83
C ALA A 279 -28.67 -12.36 -21.59
N VAL A 280 -27.72 -11.61 -21.03
CA VAL A 280 -26.42 -12.12 -20.60
C VAL A 280 -26.23 -11.77 -19.13
N LEU A 281 -26.01 -12.79 -18.32
CA LEU A 281 -25.80 -12.67 -16.88
C LEU A 281 -24.31 -12.86 -16.57
N ILE A 282 -23.70 -11.91 -15.86
CA ILE A 282 -22.26 -11.86 -15.63
C ILE A 282 -21.99 -11.84 -14.13
N PHE A 283 -21.14 -12.74 -13.66
CA PHE A 283 -20.73 -12.83 -12.26
C PHE A 283 -19.27 -12.46 -12.14
N SER A 284 -18.98 -11.49 -11.25
CA SER A 284 -17.61 -11.04 -11.03
C SER A 284 -16.77 -11.99 -10.18
N ASN A 285 -17.43 -12.82 -9.37
CA ASN A 285 -16.79 -13.74 -8.41
C ASN A 285 -17.40 -15.15 -8.56
N PRO A 286 -16.70 -16.22 -8.12
CA PRO A 286 -17.20 -17.59 -8.14
C PRO A 286 -18.22 -17.84 -7.01
N ASP A 287 -19.29 -17.04 -6.99
CA ASP A 287 -20.41 -17.25 -6.08
C ASP A 287 -21.28 -18.39 -6.62
N TRP A 288 -20.89 -19.62 -6.29
CA TRP A 288 -21.55 -20.83 -6.79
C TRP A 288 -23.01 -20.92 -6.34
N GLU A 289 -23.35 -20.35 -5.18
CA GLU A 289 -24.75 -20.29 -4.72
C GLU A 289 -25.57 -19.42 -5.66
N ALA A 290 -25.10 -18.20 -5.95
CA ALA A 290 -25.77 -17.30 -6.89
C ALA A 290 -25.80 -17.85 -8.32
N ILE A 291 -24.70 -18.46 -8.79
CA ILE A 291 -24.62 -19.06 -10.13
C ILE A 291 -25.60 -20.23 -10.26
N ASN A 292 -25.61 -21.17 -9.31
CA ASN A 292 -26.49 -22.33 -9.35
C ASN A 292 -27.96 -21.92 -9.20
N ALA A 293 -28.29 -21.00 -8.28
CA ALA A 293 -29.64 -20.46 -8.14
C ALA A 293 -30.15 -19.83 -9.44
N THR A 294 -29.27 -19.15 -10.19
CA THR A 294 -29.62 -18.57 -11.49
C THR A 294 -29.85 -19.65 -12.56
N ARG A 295 -29.07 -20.73 -12.54
CA ARG A 295 -29.24 -21.88 -13.45
C ARG A 295 -30.53 -22.65 -13.17
N ASP A 296 -30.94 -22.73 -11.90
CA ASP A 296 -32.19 -23.37 -11.51
C ASP A 296 -33.42 -22.56 -11.98
N LEU A 297 -33.30 -21.22 -12.04
CA LEU A 297 -34.34 -20.33 -12.57
C LEU A 297 -34.46 -20.37 -14.11
N PHE A 298 -33.33 -20.57 -14.80
CA PHE A 298 -33.25 -20.57 -16.26
C PHE A 298 -32.72 -21.91 -16.75
N PRO A 299 -33.60 -22.93 -16.89
CA PRO A 299 -33.18 -24.23 -17.40
C PRO A 299 -32.56 -24.09 -18.80
N ASP A 300 -31.58 -24.95 -19.10
CA ASP A 300 -30.81 -24.99 -20.35
C ASP A 300 -29.88 -23.79 -20.62
N ILE A 301 -29.69 -22.89 -19.65
CA ILE A 301 -28.73 -21.79 -19.79
C ILE A 301 -27.28 -22.32 -19.82
N ASN A 302 -26.49 -21.85 -20.78
CA ASN A 302 -25.09 -22.24 -20.95
C ASN A 302 -24.19 -21.49 -19.96
N PHE A 303 -23.23 -22.21 -19.38
CA PHE A 303 -22.21 -21.65 -18.49
C PHE A 303 -20.87 -21.50 -19.22
N GLU A 304 -20.36 -20.28 -19.27
CA GLU A 304 -19.05 -19.94 -19.82
C GLU A 304 -18.16 -19.36 -18.72
N GLN A 305 -16.96 -19.94 -18.58
CA GLN A 305 -15.91 -19.36 -17.75
C GLN A 305 -14.91 -18.64 -18.67
N HIS A 306 -14.77 -17.34 -18.50
CA HIS A 306 -13.75 -16.56 -19.18
C HIS A 306 -12.51 -16.46 -18.30
N ARG A 307 -11.34 -16.75 -18.88
CA ARG A 307 -10.03 -16.64 -18.21
C ARG A 307 -9.02 -16.00 -19.16
N ASN A 308 -8.33 -14.96 -18.71
CA ASN A 308 -7.24 -14.36 -19.48
C ASN A 308 -5.87 -14.98 -19.13
N GLN A 309 -4.81 -14.50 -19.80
CA GLN A 309 -3.42 -14.94 -19.57
C GLN A 309 -2.88 -14.65 -18.16
N PHE A 310 -3.54 -13.77 -17.39
CA PHE A 310 -3.17 -13.38 -16.03
C PHE A 310 -4.03 -14.08 -14.97
N GLU A 311 -4.79 -15.10 -15.37
CA GLU A 311 -5.74 -15.84 -14.51
C GLU A 311 -6.87 -14.98 -13.95
N ASP A 312 -7.16 -13.82 -14.53
CA ASP A 312 -8.39 -13.08 -14.23
C ASP A 312 -9.57 -13.88 -14.75
N VAL A 313 -10.51 -14.23 -13.85
CA VAL A 313 -11.68 -15.05 -14.16
C VAL A 313 -12.96 -14.26 -13.92
N PHE A 314 -13.92 -14.43 -14.82
CA PHE A 314 -15.32 -14.08 -14.61
C PHE A 314 -16.23 -15.11 -15.28
N TYR A 315 -17.50 -15.14 -14.88
CA TYR A 315 -18.44 -16.16 -15.31
C TYR A 315 -19.61 -15.53 -16.04
N VAL A 316 -20.07 -16.21 -17.08
CA VAL A 316 -21.18 -15.77 -17.91
C VAL A 316 -22.21 -16.89 -18.01
N LEU A 317 -23.48 -16.54 -17.85
CA LEU A 317 -24.62 -17.37 -18.20
C LEU A 317 -25.38 -16.70 -19.34
N LYS A 318 -25.64 -17.44 -20.42
CA LYS A 318 -26.42 -17.00 -21.59
C LYS A 318 -26.98 -18.22 -22.34
N TYR A 319 -28.00 -18.02 -23.17
CA TYR A 319 -28.51 -19.09 -24.04
C TYR A 319 -27.65 -19.27 -25.29
#